data_AF-A0A5N7RQ34-F1
#
_entry.id   AF-A0A5N7RQ34-F1
#
_cell.length_a   1.000
_cell.length_b   1.000
_cell.length_c   1.000
_cell.angle_alpha   90.00
_cell.angle_beta   90.00
_cell.angle_gamma   90.00
#
_symmetry.space_group_name_H-M   'P 1'
#
loop_
_entity.id
_entity.type
_entity.pdbx_description
1 polymer ?
#
loop_
_entity_poly.entity_id
_entity_poly.type
_entity_poly.pdbx_seq_one_letter_code
_entity_poly.pdbx_strand_id
1 'polypeptide(L)' 'MTSLRQSMPQVTAFIDELRHVFGREHIDAQILAGINGKPVFHAVENGHEVGTPLEPRERVSGKDLVLESIRRNK' A
#
# COMPACT_ATOMS: atom_id res chain seq x y z
N MET A 1 -20.65 17.52 -3.90
CA MET A 1 -19.36 16.80 -3.94
C MET A 1 -19.47 15.60 -3.02
N THR A 2 -19.21 14.39 -3.51
CA THR A 2 -19.23 13.16 -2.71
C THR A 2 -17.95 13.10 -1.86
N SER A 3 -18.06 12.77 -0.58
CA SER A 3 -16.88 12.65 0.30
C SER A 3 -16.08 11.37 0.01
N LEU A 4 -14.78 11.33 0.36
CA LEU A 4 -13.97 10.12 0.23
C LEU A 4 -14.55 8.92 1.00
N ARG A 5 -15.25 9.14 2.13
CA ARG A 5 -15.98 8.07 2.85
C ARG A 5 -17.10 7.45 2.04
N GLN A 6 -17.74 8.23 1.17
CA GLN A 6 -18.82 7.73 0.32
C GLN A 6 -18.28 7.12 -0.98
N SER A 7 -17.20 7.68 -1.53
CA SER A 7 -16.57 7.16 -2.74
C SER A 7 -15.75 5.90 -2.50
N MET A 8 -15.14 5.76 -1.31
CA MET A 8 -14.25 4.66 -0.91
C MET A 8 -14.67 4.06 0.45
N PRO A 9 -15.88 3.47 0.56
CA PRO A 9 -16.42 3.02 1.83
C PRO A 9 -15.62 1.87 2.46
N GLN A 10 -15.10 0.93 1.67
CA GLN A 10 -14.33 -0.20 2.23
C GLN A 10 -12.95 0.24 2.68
N VAL A 11 -12.25 1.05 1.87
CA VAL A 11 -10.94 1.58 2.25
C VAL A 11 -11.03 2.44 3.50
N THR A 12 -12.06 3.31 3.61
CA THR A 12 -12.20 4.16 4.80
C THR A 12 -12.57 3.38 6.06
N ALA A 13 -13.40 2.34 5.96
CA ALA A 13 -13.68 1.44 7.08
C ALA A 13 -12.42 0.71 7.54
N PHE A 14 -11.63 0.17 6.60
CA PHE A 14 -10.37 -0.49 6.91
C PHE A 14 -9.37 0.47 7.60
N ILE A 15 -9.25 1.71 7.10
CA ILE A 15 -8.41 2.72 7.75
C ILE A 15 -8.88 3.03 9.18
N ASP A 16 -10.18 3.05 9.44
CA ASP A 16 -10.70 3.28 10.79
C ASP A 16 -10.30 2.15 11.75
N GLU A 17 -10.36 0.89 11.29
CA GLU A 17 -9.87 -0.27 12.06
C GLU A 17 -8.37 -0.17 12.30
N LEU A 18 -7.58 0.17 11.28
CA LEU A 18 -6.14 0.38 11.44
C LEU A 18 -5.82 1.49 12.44
N ARG A 19 -6.54 2.62 12.39
CA ARG A 19 -6.36 3.71 13.37
C ARG A 19 -6.74 3.27 14.79
N HIS A 20 -7.75 2.41 14.92
CA HIS A 20 -8.15 1.85 16.20
C HIS A 20 -7.08 0.94 16.80
N VAL A 21 -6.47 0.07 15.98
CA VAL A 21 -5.49 -0.93 16.43
C VAL A 21 -4.08 -0.33 16.60
N PHE A 22 -3.63 0.48 15.64
CA PHE A 22 -2.24 0.98 15.57
C PHE A 22 -2.08 2.43 16.01
N GLY A 23 -3.19 3.12 16.28
CA GLY A 23 -3.21 4.53 16.65
C GLY A 23 -3.35 5.46 15.44
N ARG A 24 -4.16 6.50 15.63
CA ARG A 24 -4.48 7.48 14.58
C ARG A 24 -3.26 8.18 14.03
N GLU A 25 -2.40 8.69 14.90
CA GLU A 25 -1.22 9.47 14.50
C GLU A 25 -0.32 8.69 13.54
N HIS A 26 -0.06 7.42 13.86
CA HIS A 26 0.82 6.57 13.06
C HIS A 26 0.24 6.31 11.67
N ILE A 27 -1.04 5.95 11.59
CA ILE A 27 -1.70 5.64 10.32
C ILE A 27 -1.88 6.90 9.47
N ASP A 28 -2.29 8.02 10.08
CA ASP A 28 -2.45 9.28 9.37
C ASP A 28 -1.11 9.79 8.82
N ALA A 29 0.00 9.58 9.54
CA ALA A 29 1.34 9.91 9.04
C ALA A 29 1.72 9.10 7.79
N GLN A 30 1.40 7.79 7.73
CA GLN A 30 1.66 6.97 6.54
C GLN A 30 0.78 7.37 5.36
N ILE A 31 -0.50 7.69 5.59
CA ILE A 31 -1.41 8.17 4.54
C ILE A 31 -0.89 9.49 3.96
N LEU A 32 -0.51 10.46 4.81
CA LEU A 32 0.05 11.73 4.36
C LEU A 32 1.37 11.55 3.62
N ALA A 33 2.24 10.66 4.08
CA ALA A 33 3.47 10.30 3.37
C ALA A 33 3.16 9.72 1.98
N GLY A 34 2.17 8.83 1.89
CA GLY A 34 1.61 8.28 0.66
C GLY A 34 1.16 9.35 -0.32
N ILE A 35 0.35 10.30 0.15
CA ILE A 35 -0.14 11.43 -0.65
C ILE A 35 1.01 12.33 -1.11
N ASN A 36 2.07 12.47 -0.31
CA ASN A 36 3.24 13.27 -0.61
C ASN A 36 4.33 12.54 -1.42
N GLY A 37 4.00 11.44 -2.11
CA GLY A 37 4.93 10.79 -3.05
C GLY A 37 5.75 9.63 -2.47
N LYS A 38 5.61 9.30 -1.18
CA LYS A 38 6.31 8.14 -0.61
C LYS A 38 5.50 6.87 -0.87
N PRO A 39 6.08 5.78 -1.40
CA PRO A 39 5.33 4.56 -1.73
C PRO A 39 5.06 3.69 -0.48
N VAL A 40 4.36 4.26 0.50
CA VAL A 40 4.03 3.65 1.80
C VAL A 40 2.53 3.51 2.04
N PHE A 41 1.71 4.22 1.26
CA PHE A 41 0.26 4.09 1.26
C PHE A 41 -0.27 4.32 -0.16
N HIS A 42 -1.10 3.39 -0.62
CA HIS A 42 -1.80 3.42 -1.90
C HIS A 42 -3.14 2.69 -1.77
N ALA A 43 -4.21 3.30 -2.25
CA ALA A 43 -5.55 2.72 -2.21
C ALA A 43 -6.33 3.05 -3.48
N VAL A 44 -7.03 2.05 -4.01
CA VAL A 44 -7.91 2.19 -5.18
C VAL A 44 -9.25 1.55 -4.88
N GLU A 45 -10.34 2.31 -5.01
CA GLU A 45 -11.71 1.81 -4.84
C GLU A 45 -12.66 2.64 -5.71
N ASN A 46 -13.60 1.98 -6.42
CA ASN A 46 -14.62 2.66 -7.25
C ASN A 46 -14.04 3.72 -8.21
N GLY A 47 -12.89 3.43 -8.84
CA GLY A 47 -12.22 4.35 -9.74
C GLY A 47 -11.55 5.57 -9.08
N HIS A 48 -11.55 5.65 -7.76
CA HIS A 48 -10.78 6.64 -7.00
C HIS A 48 -9.45 6.06 -6.57
N GLU A 49 -8.39 6.83 -6.71
CA GLU A 49 -7.02 6.45 -6.36
C GLU A 49 -6.41 7.50 -5.43
N VAL A 50 -5.79 7.04 -4.34
CA VAL A 50 -5.18 7.90 -3.32
C VAL A 50 -3.83 7.33 -2.90
N GLY A 51 -2.83 8.20 -2.77
CA GLY A 51 -1.49 7.83 -2.34
C GLY A 51 -0.56 7.50 -3.51
N THR A 52 0.59 6.90 -3.20
CA THR A 52 1.63 6.60 -4.18
C THR A 52 1.81 5.10 -4.29
N PRO A 53 1.62 4.50 -5.49
CA PRO A 53 1.81 3.07 -5.69
C PRO A 53 3.25 2.66 -5.41
N LEU A 54 3.44 1.42 -4.95
CA LEU A 54 4.75 0.79 -4.96
C LEU A 54 5.15 0.56 -6.42
N GLU A 55 6.38 0.95 -6.77
CA GLU A 55 6.95 0.62 -8.07
C GLU A 55 6.88 -0.89 -8.28
N PRO A 56 6.42 -1.34 -9.47
CA PRO A 56 6.42 -2.76 -9.81
C PRO A 56 7.85 -3.30 -9.66
N ARG A 57 8.08 -4.11 -8.63
CA ARG A 57 9.31 -4.90 -8.60
C ARG A 57 9.26 -5.90 -9.75
N GLU A 58 10.41 -6.17 -10.33
CA GLU A 58 10.56 -7.22 -11.34
C GLU A 58 9.94 -8.51 -10.78
N ARG A 59 9.00 -9.10 -11.53
CA ARG A 59 8.29 -10.30 -11.08
C ARG A 59 9.29 -11.44 -11.01
N VAL A 60 9.78 -11.75 -9.82
CA VAL A 60 10.59 -12.93 -9.57
C VAL A 60 9.64 -14.14 -9.57
N SER A 61 9.79 -15.02 -10.55
CA SER A 61 9.10 -16.31 -10.55
C SER A 61 9.75 -17.25 -9.54
N GLY A 62 9.02 -18.27 -9.09
CA GLY A 62 9.61 -19.32 -8.25
C GLY A 62 10.82 -20.01 -8.89
N LYS A 63 10.97 -19.95 -10.23
CA LYS A 63 12.12 -20.48 -10.97
C LYS A 63 13.37 -19.61 -10.79
N ASP A 64 13.21 -18.31 -10.62
CA ASP A 64 14.30 -17.36 -10.45
C ASP A 64 14.92 -17.46 -9.05
N LEU A 65 14.11 -17.83 -8.04
CA LEU A 65 14.58 -18.06 -6.66
C LEU A 65 15.49 -19.30 -6.51
N VAL A 66 15.34 -20.31 -7.38
CA VAL A 66 16.12 -21.56 -7.32
C VAL A 66 17.57 -21.38 -7.82
N LEU A 67 17.80 -20.45 -8.75
CA LEU A 67 19.13 -20.25 -9.35
C LEU A 67 20.09 -19.50 -8.41
N GLU A 68 19.59 -18.58 -7.59
CA GLU A 68 20.41 -17.75 -6.69
C GLU A 68 20.98 -18.48 -5.47
N SER A 69 20.47 -19.67 -5.13
CA SER A 69 21.04 -20.53 -4.08
C SER A 69 22.21 -21.39 -4.60
N ILE A 70 22.20 -21.74 -5.89
CA ILE A 70 23.29 -22.48 -6.56
C ILE A 70 24.47 -21.55 -6.86
N ARG A 71 24.19 -20.29 -7.24
CA ARG A 71 25.21 -19.30 -7.64
C ARG A 71 26.06 -18.78 -6.48
N ARG A 72 25.52 -18.78 -5.25
CA ARG A 72 26.22 -18.34 -4.02
C ARG A 72 27.17 -19.37 -3.40
N ASN A 73 27.18 -20.61 -3.89
CA ASN A 73 28.01 -21.71 -3.38
C ASN A 73 29.15 -22.11 -4.37
N LYS A 74 29.54 -21.20 -5.27
CA LYS A 74 30.74 -21.34 -6.11
C LYS A 74 31.71 -20.19 -5.87
#